data_AF-A0A3Q8IGS1-F1
#
_entry.id   AF-A0A3Q8IGS1-F1
#
_cell.length_a   1.000
_cell.length_b   1.000
_cell.length_c   1.000
_cell.angle_alpha   90.00
_cell.angle_beta   90.00
_cell.angle_gamma   90.00
#
_symmetry.space_group_name_H-M   'P 1'
#
loop_
_entity.id
_entity.type
_entity.pdbx_description
1 polymer ?
#
loop_
_entity_poly.entity_id
_entity_poly.type
_entity_poly.pdbx_seq_one_letter_code
_entity_poly.pdbx_strand_id
1 'polypeptide(L)'
;MIPLKLAPPRRPPAKQPMSSAKQMQYLSQQQVQMARMLQQHTRDRRTYIVRSILLFVTLTVMTGYGYYSYGVIVALTVLIGGWLMGWLELLQIVLAWVARNAGQPNFDELLRRADIMSEPMKEKESVSGENEFLEYGSSSMQGWRRSMEDAHTLLLLEKGGFFGVYDGHSGAATAKYCGEYMFQFVHQTKAFMKGEISKALYDGFIAIDKYLHSIPSFERGGCAAVVLYLDGDDVYCANAGDSRCVMCRNGSVDALSTDHKPFLPSEQMRIERAGCYVLNRRVNGMLALSRAIGDFMFKNNAQVSWEMQAVTSAPEVRVTKLNRDKDEFAVLACDGIWDIMSSKQVVDFVRPRIQERVPLGKICEELMDACLSPQPFRLGCDNMSVVIVKFKRGPQGGAQTAQATITGSPHMVPPRLPAASASVADDDSTVSGTNDTRSHAAVSEVSNGVLLTPGTAGKTSTAAADKAAASGHRKEGVGSVEPKESPLVSPKVSSAKMTSEPSRSALTKALHSSSSHQSGEDARDSRDCEDTSNGSSAAMSFHPKVLSPTGSTPDFNMRDKGV
;
A
#
# COMPACT_ATOMS: atom_id res chain seq x y z
N MET A 1 20.12 45.70 -23.51
CA MET A 1 20.60 44.51 -22.75
C MET A 1 19.88 43.29 -23.31
N ILE A 2 20.56 42.15 -23.43
CA ILE A 2 19.96 40.86 -23.83
C ILE A 2 20.00 39.94 -22.60
N PRO A 3 18.88 39.30 -22.20
CA PRO A 3 18.89 38.40 -21.05
C PRO A 3 19.57 37.07 -21.39
N LEU A 4 20.64 36.72 -20.66
CA LEU A 4 21.22 35.37 -20.76
C LEU A 4 20.24 34.35 -20.17
N LYS A 5 19.82 33.37 -20.98
CA LYS A 5 19.23 32.13 -20.46
C LYS A 5 20.34 31.33 -19.77
N LEU A 6 20.25 31.11 -18.46
CA LEU A 6 21.06 30.08 -17.81
C LEU A 6 20.65 28.70 -18.36
N ALA A 7 21.64 27.88 -18.68
CA ALA A 7 21.41 26.48 -19.03
C ALA A 7 21.01 25.67 -17.76
N PRO A 8 20.12 24.68 -17.88
CA PRO A 8 19.75 23.82 -16.75
C PRO A 8 20.95 22.98 -16.26
N PRO A 9 21.00 22.62 -14.96
CA PRO A 9 22.09 21.82 -14.41
C PRO A 9 22.17 20.45 -15.07
N ARG A 10 23.40 19.95 -15.31
CA ARG A 10 23.63 18.64 -15.92
C ARG A 10 23.11 17.52 -15.01
N ARG A 11 22.32 16.59 -15.58
CA ARG A 11 21.86 15.38 -14.88
C ARG A 11 23.05 14.59 -14.29
N PRO A 12 22.98 14.10 -13.05
CA PRO A 12 23.89 13.03 -12.61
C PRO A 12 23.63 11.75 -13.42
N PRO A 13 24.63 10.87 -13.60
CA PRO A 13 24.46 9.65 -14.38
C PRO A 13 23.42 8.71 -13.74
N ALA A 14 22.54 8.15 -14.58
CA ALA A 14 21.51 7.22 -14.12
C ALA A 14 22.13 5.94 -13.56
N LYS A 15 21.89 5.66 -12.28
CA LYS A 15 22.25 4.37 -11.68
C LYS A 15 21.36 3.28 -12.29
N GLN A 16 21.96 2.18 -12.76
CA GLN A 16 21.20 1.06 -13.32
C GLN A 16 20.19 0.50 -12.31
N PRO A 17 18.99 0.06 -12.75
CA PRO A 17 17.99 -0.52 -11.85
C PRO A 17 18.50 -1.82 -11.23
N MET A 18 18.37 -1.96 -9.91
CA MET A 18 18.71 -3.22 -9.23
C MET A 18 17.69 -4.30 -9.57
N SER A 19 18.15 -5.53 -9.86
CA SER A 19 17.29 -6.67 -10.13
C SER A 19 16.39 -7.05 -8.93
N SER A 20 15.23 -7.65 -9.19
CA SER A 20 14.21 -7.94 -8.16
C SER A 20 14.73 -8.75 -6.96
N ALA A 21 15.66 -9.68 -7.20
CA ALA A 21 16.36 -10.40 -6.12
C ALA A 21 17.16 -9.47 -5.21
N LYS A 22 17.89 -8.49 -5.76
CA LYS A 22 18.58 -7.43 -4.99
C LYS A 22 17.60 -6.46 -4.32
N GLN A 23 16.37 -6.32 -4.84
CA GLN A 23 15.32 -5.49 -4.20
C GLN A 23 14.77 -6.17 -2.94
N MET A 24 14.41 -7.47 -3.00
CA MET A 24 14.05 -8.25 -1.80
C MET A 24 15.21 -8.33 -0.80
N GLN A 25 16.45 -8.49 -1.28
CA GLN A 25 17.64 -8.48 -0.43
C GLN A 25 17.89 -7.11 0.23
N TYR A 26 17.48 -6.00 -0.39
CA TYR A 26 17.56 -4.67 0.20
C TYR A 26 16.47 -4.41 1.25
N LEU A 27 15.23 -4.86 1.00
CA LEU A 27 14.14 -4.78 1.98
C LEU A 27 14.43 -5.62 3.23
N SER A 28 14.93 -6.85 3.06
CA SER A 28 15.36 -7.67 4.19
C SER A 28 16.59 -7.08 4.90
N GLN A 29 17.51 -6.41 4.19
CA GLN A 29 18.59 -5.64 4.82
C GLN A 29 18.07 -4.47 5.66
N GLN A 30 17.05 -3.73 5.22
CA GLN A 30 16.45 -2.65 6.04
C GLN A 30 15.73 -3.21 7.28
N GLN A 31 14.99 -4.31 7.16
CA GLN A 31 14.37 -4.99 8.31
C GLN A 31 15.43 -5.53 9.28
N VAL A 32 16.55 -6.08 8.77
CA VAL A 32 17.71 -6.49 9.57
C VAL A 32 18.42 -5.29 10.20
N GLN A 33 18.47 -4.12 9.56
CA GLN A 33 18.97 -2.88 10.17
C GLN A 33 18.06 -2.43 11.33
N MET A 34 16.74 -2.47 11.17
CA MET A 34 15.79 -2.15 12.25
C MET A 34 15.93 -3.11 13.43
N ALA A 35 16.02 -4.43 13.17
CA ALA A 35 16.29 -5.43 14.20
C ALA A 35 17.65 -5.22 14.89
N ARG A 36 18.70 -4.82 14.14
CA ARG A 36 20.00 -4.44 14.69
C ARG A 36 19.92 -3.19 15.56
N MET A 37 19.10 -2.19 15.24
CA MET A 37 18.91 -1.01 16.11
C MET A 37 18.26 -1.39 17.45
N LEU A 38 17.26 -2.28 17.45
CA LEU A 38 16.66 -2.82 18.68
C LEU A 38 17.67 -3.66 19.50
N GLN A 39 18.53 -4.43 18.82
CA GLN A 39 19.60 -5.19 19.45
C GLN A 39 20.75 -4.30 19.96
N GLN A 40 20.98 -3.15 19.31
CA GLN A 40 21.95 -2.14 19.74
C GLN A 40 21.43 -1.39 20.98
N HIS A 41 20.16 -0.99 21.00
CA HIS A 41 19.52 -0.36 22.17
C HIS A 41 19.59 -1.27 23.43
N THR A 42 19.44 -2.59 23.25
CA THR A 42 19.62 -3.57 24.34
C THR A 42 21.09 -3.84 24.71
N ARG A 43 22.05 -3.67 23.77
CA ARG A 43 23.49 -3.63 24.08
C ARG A 43 23.87 -2.39 24.87
N ASP A 44 23.43 -1.20 24.45
CA ASP A 44 23.75 0.06 25.11
C ASP A 44 23.29 0.07 26.58
N ARG A 45 22.11 -0.50 26.86
CA ARG A 45 21.61 -0.72 28.22
C ARG A 45 22.49 -1.64 29.07
N ARG A 46 23.20 -2.62 28.47
CA ARG A 46 24.19 -3.45 29.16
C ARG A 46 25.52 -2.71 29.36
N THR A 47 26.01 -2.03 28.33
CA THR A 47 27.22 -1.18 28.40
C THR A 47 27.11 -0.12 29.50
N TYR A 48 25.92 0.45 29.68
CA TYR A 48 25.61 1.38 30.76
C TYR A 48 25.86 0.77 32.15
N ILE A 49 25.24 -0.38 32.44
CA ILE A 49 25.39 -1.10 33.73
C ILE A 49 26.86 -1.43 34.02
N VAL A 50 27.60 -1.92 33.01
CA VAL A 50 29.02 -2.26 33.16
C VAL A 50 29.87 -1.02 33.47
N ARG A 51 29.61 0.12 32.83
CA ARG A 51 30.32 1.38 33.13
C ARG A 51 30.04 1.89 34.54
N SER A 52 28.80 1.87 34.99
CA SER A 52 28.44 2.28 36.37
C SER A 52 29.12 1.40 37.43
N ILE A 53 29.18 0.08 37.21
CA ILE A 53 29.89 -0.85 38.11
C ILE A 53 31.40 -0.56 38.13
N LEU A 54 32.02 -0.38 36.96
CA LEU A 54 33.45 -0.10 36.86
C LEU A 54 33.82 1.21 37.56
N LEU A 55 33.04 2.27 37.35
CA LEU A 55 33.28 3.58 37.95
C LEU A 55 33.16 3.53 39.48
N PHE A 56 32.14 2.83 40.01
CA PHE A 56 31.99 2.57 41.44
C PHE A 56 33.23 1.86 42.03
N VAL A 57 33.66 0.75 41.41
CA VAL A 57 34.85 -0.01 41.86
C VAL A 57 36.11 0.86 41.86
N THR A 58 36.34 1.66 40.79
CA THR A 58 37.50 2.55 40.75
C THR A 58 37.47 3.63 41.82
N LEU A 59 36.29 4.19 42.14
CA LEU A 59 36.16 5.20 43.20
C LEU A 59 36.38 4.59 44.59
N THR A 60 35.91 3.37 44.85
CA THR A 60 36.19 2.64 46.10
C THR A 60 37.69 2.40 46.28
N VAL A 61 38.39 1.91 45.26
CA VAL A 61 39.83 1.65 45.31
C VAL A 61 40.63 2.94 45.52
N MET A 62 40.33 4.01 44.76
CA MET A 62 41.01 5.30 44.91
C MET A 62 40.77 5.95 46.28
N THR A 63 39.56 5.82 46.85
CA THR A 63 39.26 6.31 48.20
C THR A 63 40.04 5.53 49.26
N GLY A 64 40.08 4.19 49.16
CA GLY A 64 40.82 3.34 50.08
C GLY A 64 42.33 3.60 50.06
N TYR A 65 42.90 3.77 48.86
CA TYR A 65 44.30 4.16 48.70
C TYR A 65 44.57 5.57 49.26
N GLY A 66 43.71 6.55 48.95
CA GLY A 66 43.79 7.91 49.50
C GLY A 66 43.76 7.94 51.02
N TYR A 67 42.90 7.13 51.65
CA TYR A 67 42.82 6.96 53.10
C TYR A 67 44.11 6.38 53.69
N TYR A 68 44.62 5.31 53.09
CA TYR A 68 45.83 4.62 53.58
C TYR A 68 47.09 5.47 53.45
N SER A 69 47.27 6.17 52.32
CA SER A 69 48.50 6.92 52.01
C SER A 69 48.50 8.37 52.47
N TYR A 70 47.33 9.01 52.61
CA TYR A 70 47.22 10.45 52.89
C TYR A 70 46.18 10.82 53.95
N GLY A 71 45.53 9.82 54.58
CA GLY A 71 44.62 10.02 55.69
C GLY A 71 43.21 10.52 55.31
N VAL A 72 42.40 10.73 56.34
CA VAL A 72 40.94 10.92 56.23
C VAL A 72 40.54 12.09 55.34
N ILE A 73 41.25 13.22 55.43
CA ILE A 73 40.88 14.46 54.71
C ILE A 73 41.01 14.26 53.19
N VAL A 74 42.08 13.62 52.72
CA VAL A 74 42.30 13.35 51.29
C VAL A 74 41.34 12.27 50.78
N ALA A 75 41.05 11.25 51.59
CA ALA A 75 40.01 10.26 51.26
C ALA A 75 38.63 10.93 51.06
N LEU A 76 38.27 11.86 51.94
CA LEU A 76 37.00 12.59 51.85
C LEU A 76 36.95 13.51 50.62
N THR A 77 38.03 14.22 50.28
CA THR A 77 38.03 15.08 49.06
C THR A 77 37.99 14.26 47.78
N VAL A 78 38.68 13.10 47.72
CA VAL A 78 38.58 12.16 46.59
C VAL A 78 37.17 11.57 46.48
N LEU A 79 36.56 11.17 47.60
CA LEU A 79 35.20 10.61 47.59
C LEU A 79 34.15 11.66 47.22
N ILE A 80 34.23 12.89 47.75
CA ILE A 80 33.31 13.99 47.42
C ILE A 80 33.50 14.43 45.96
N GLY A 81 34.75 14.57 45.49
CA GLY A 81 35.05 14.92 44.11
C GLY A 81 34.60 13.85 43.11
N GLY A 82 34.83 12.57 43.42
CA GLY A 82 34.36 11.44 42.62
C GLY A 82 32.83 11.28 42.65
N TRP A 83 32.18 11.59 43.77
CA TRP A 83 30.72 11.65 43.87
C TRP A 83 30.13 12.78 43.03
N LEU A 84 30.73 13.98 43.06
CA LEU A 84 30.34 15.12 42.21
C LEU A 84 30.57 14.84 40.72
N MET A 85 31.70 14.25 40.35
CA MET A 85 31.98 13.80 38.98
C MET A 85 30.98 12.72 38.53
N GLY A 86 30.68 11.76 39.40
CA GLY A 86 29.66 10.74 39.17
C GLY A 86 28.26 11.33 39.01
N TRP A 87 27.92 12.39 39.76
CA TRP A 87 26.68 13.15 39.56
C TRP A 87 26.66 13.94 38.26
N LEU A 88 27.79 14.48 37.79
CA LEU A 88 27.87 15.17 36.50
C LEU A 88 27.74 14.19 35.32
N GLU A 89 28.39 13.03 35.38
CA GLU A 89 28.15 11.96 34.39
C GLU A 89 26.71 11.46 34.47
N LEU A 90 26.18 11.17 35.66
CA LEU A 90 24.79 10.73 35.85
C LEU A 90 23.80 11.78 35.33
N LEU A 91 24.07 13.07 35.52
CA LEU A 91 23.27 14.16 34.98
C LEU A 91 23.35 14.22 33.46
N GLN A 92 24.53 14.08 32.85
CA GLN A 92 24.64 13.99 31.39
C GLN A 92 23.96 12.72 30.83
N ILE A 93 24.05 11.59 31.53
CA ILE A 93 23.33 10.34 31.21
C ILE A 93 21.83 10.56 31.27
N VAL A 94 21.31 11.17 32.34
CA VAL A 94 19.89 11.46 32.53
C VAL A 94 19.41 12.47 31.50
N LEU A 95 20.15 13.54 31.23
CA LEU A 95 19.82 14.51 30.17
C LEU A 95 19.87 13.87 28.78
N ALA A 96 20.84 13.00 28.48
CA ALA A 96 20.90 12.25 27.23
C ALA A 96 19.83 11.15 27.14
N TRP A 97 19.33 10.64 28.27
CA TRP A 97 18.20 9.70 28.34
C TRP A 97 16.87 10.43 28.14
N VAL A 98 16.67 11.58 28.80
CA VAL A 98 15.52 12.47 28.59
C VAL A 98 15.51 12.96 27.14
N ALA A 99 16.61 13.48 26.61
CA ALA A 99 16.68 13.96 25.23
C ALA A 99 16.44 12.85 24.18
N ARG A 100 16.88 11.61 24.44
CA ARG A 100 16.58 10.46 23.56
C ARG A 100 15.10 10.05 23.63
N ASN A 101 14.53 9.96 24.83
CA ASN A 101 13.16 9.46 25.02
C ASN A 101 12.07 10.51 24.78
N ALA A 102 12.33 11.80 25.02
CA ALA A 102 11.41 12.90 24.70
C ALA A 102 11.17 13.06 23.18
N GLY A 103 12.04 12.47 22.35
CA GLY A 103 11.92 12.44 20.89
C GLY A 103 11.52 11.09 20.29
N GLN A 104 11.39 10.01 21.09
CA GLN A 104 10.84 8.75 20.57
C GLN A 104 9.30 8.84 20.57
N PRO A 105 8.62 8.60 19.44
CA PRO A 105 7.17 8.36 19.46
C PRO A 105 6.89 7.13 20.32
N ASN A 106 5.84 7.19 21.15
CA ASN A 106 5.36 5.99 21.83
C ASN A 106 4.76 5.00 20.81
N PHE A 107 4.46 3.79 21.25
CA PHE A 107 3.93 2.74 20.38
C PHE A 107 2.65 3.18 19.65
N ASP A 108 1.77 3.90 20.33
CA ASP A 108 0.49 4.39 19.78
C ASP A 108 0.69 5.45 18.70
N GLU A 109 1.68 6.34 18.84
CA GLU A 109 2.05 7.33 17.83
C GLU A 109 2.77 6.68 16.62
N LEU A 110 3.53 5.60 16.84
CA LEU A 110 4.05 4.78 15.73
C LEU A 110 2.90 4.12 14.96
N LEU A 111 1.97 3.47 15.66
CA LEU A 111 0.76 2.87 15.09
C LEU A 111 -0.06 3.91 14.31
N ARG A 112 -0.23 5.11 14.85
CA ARG A 112 -0.94 6.22 14.20
C ARG A 112 -0.23 6.69 12.93
N ARG A 113 1.10 6.87 12.96
CA ARG A 113 1.89 7.33 11.80
C ARG A 113 1.99 6.32 10.67
N ALA A 114 1.83 5.03 10.98
CA ALA A 114 1.83 3.95 10.00
C ALA A 114 0.42 3.55 9.50
N ASP A 115 -0.63 4.24 9.95
CA ASP A 115 -2.04 3.88 9.68
C ASP A 115 -2.44 2.45 10.14
N ILE A 116 -1.79 1.95 11.19
CA ILE A 116 -1.96 0.58 11.71
C ILE A 116 -2.66 0.59 13.07
N MET A 117 -3.52 -0.41 13.32
CA MET A 117 -4.20 -0.68 14.58
C MET A 117 -3.33 -1.50 15.54
N SER A 118 -3.66 -1.50 16.85
CA SER A 118 -2.95 -2.30 17.86
C SER A 118 -3.13 -3.81 17.68
N GLU A 119 -4.26 -4.23 17.09
CA GLU A 119 -4.61 -5.60 16.73
C GLU A 119 -5.34 -5.59 15.38
N PRO A 120 -5.29 -6.67 14.58
CA PRO A 120 -5.94 -6.71 13.28
C PRO A 120 -7.42 -7.09 13.38
N MET A 121 -8.26 -6.44 12.60
CA MET A 121 -9.65 -6.83 12.37
C MET A 121 -9.67 -8.02 11.39
N LYS A 122 -9.92 -9.22 11.93
CA LYS A 122 -9.88 -10.49 11.19
C LYS A 122 -11.24 -10.99 10.68
N GLU A 123 -12.29 -10.20 10.90
CA GLU A 123 -13.63 -10.44 10.35
C GLU A 123 -13.57 -10.35 8.82
N LYS A 124 -14.35 -11.20 8.14
CA LYS A 124 -14.26 -11.41 6.69
C LYS A 124 -15.64 -11.33 6.07
N GLU A 125 -15.77 -10.53 5.02
CA GLU A 125 -16.98 -10.43 4.21
C GLU A 125 -16.83 -11.36 3.00
N SER A 126 -17.35 -12.58 3.12
CA SER A 126 -17.25 -13.62 2.09
C SER A 126 -18.54 -13.72 1.26
N VAL A 127 -18.41 -13.69 -0.07
CA VAL A 127 -19.51 -13.82 -1.04
C VAL A 127 -19.17 -14.91 -2.04
N SER A 128 -20.15 -15.62 -2.59
CA SER A 128 -19.93 -16.60 -3.66
C SER A 128 -21.19 -16.73 -4.54
N GLY A 129 -21.01 -17.12 -5.79
CA GLY A 129 -22.11 -17.30 -6.73
C GLY A 129 -21.67 -18.01 -8.01
N GLU A 130 -22.62 -18.46 -8.81
CA GLU A 130 -22.34 -19.20 -10.04
C GLU A 130 -23.39 -18.98 -11.13
N ASN A 131 -22.99 -19.18 -12.38
CA ASN A 131 -23.87 -19.34 -13.53
C ASN A 131 -23.49 -20.61 -14.30
N GLU A 132 -23.95 -20.74 -15.55
CA GLU A 132 -23.66 -21.86 -16.44
C GLU A 132 -22.16 -22.01 -16.78
N PHE A 133 -21.43 -20.88 -16.84
CA PHE A 133 -20.06 -20.81 -17.38
C PHE A 133 -18.97 -20.62 -16.30
N LEU A 134 -19.34 -20.09 -15.13
CA LEU A 134 -18.44 -19.63 -14.08
C LEU A 134 -18.96 -19.99 -12.69
N GLU A 135 -18.04 -20.13 -11.75
CA GLU A 135 -18.26 -20.16 -10.31
C GLU A 135 -17.28 -19.15 -9.70
N TYR A 136 -17.71 -18.29 -8.78
CA TYR A 136 -16.84 -17.34 -8.13
C TYR A 136 -16.93 -17.39 -6.61
N GLY A 137 -15.81 -17.10 -5.96
CA GLY A 137 -15.74 -16.75 -4.54
C GLY A 137 -15.04 -15.42 -4.38
N SER A 138 -15.51 -14.63 -3.42
CA SER A 138 -14.92 -13.38 -2.97
C SER A 138 -14.75 -13.45 -1.47
N SER A 139 -13.69 -12.83 -0.93
CA SER A 139 -13.61 -12.50 0.49
C SER A 139 -12.74 -11.26 0.69
N SER A 140 -13.14 -10.41 1.63
CA SER A 140 -12.42 -9.18 1.98
C SER A 140 -12.33 -8.97 3.49
N MET A 141 -11.21 -8.39 3.96
CA MET A 141 -10.81 -8.27 5.37
C MET A 141 -9.99 -7.00 5.59
N GLN A 142 -10.34 -6.20 6.61
CA GLN A 142 -9.63 -4.94 6.91
C GLN A 142 -8.18 -5.15 7.38
N GLY A 143 -7.90 -6.25 8.08
CA GLY A 143 -6.55 -6.58 8.54
C GLY A 143 -6.04 -5.57 9.57
N TRP A 144 -4.81 -5.08 9.40
CA TRP A 144 -4.16 -4.18 10.37
C TRP A 144 -4.43 -2.69 10.13
N ARG A 145 -5.00 -2.28 8.99
CA ARG A 145 -5.28 -0.86 8.67
C ARG A 145 -6.41 -0.29 9.54
N ARG A 146 -6.47 1.05 9.67
CA ARG A 146 -7.51 1.74 10.46
C ARG A 146 -8.86 1.85 9.74
N SER A 147 -8.84 1.89 8.42
CA SER A 147 -9.99 1.88 7.53
C SER A 147 -9.97 0.63 6.64
N MET A 148 -11.14 0.27 6.11
CA MET A 148 -11.29 -0.61 4.95
C MET A 148 -11.59 0.28 3.72
N GLU A 149 -10.57 0.47 2.88
CA GLU A 149 -10.63 1.33 1.70
C GLU A 149 -10.83 0.55 0.39
N ASP A 150 -10.58 -0.77 0.42
CA ASP A 150 -10.93 -1.72 -0.64
C ASP A 150 -12.44 -1.75 -1.01
N ALA A 151 -12.71 -2.12 -2.26
CA ALA A 151 -14.03 -2.50 -2.77
C ALA A 151 -13.92 -3.54 -3.90
N HIS A 152 -15.05 -4.14 -4.32
CA HIS A 152 -15.09 -5.11 -5.40
C HIS A 152 -16.38 -5.03 -6.24
N THR A 153 -16.34 -5.56 -7.47
CA THR A 153 -17.52 -5.82 -8.32
C THR A 153 -17.64 -7.33 -8.55
N LEU A 154 -18.84 -7.89 -8.41
CA LEU A 154 -19.12 -9.34 -8.53
C LEU A 154 -20.37 -9.58 -9.38
N LEU A 155 -20.28 -9.36 -10.69
CA LEU A 155 -21.42 -9.43 -11.59
C LEU A 155 -21.34 -10.68 -12.50
N LEU A 156 -22.31 -11.58 -12.36
CA LEU A 156 -22.53 -12.66 -13.34
C LEU A 156 -23.37 -12.14 -14.50
N LEU A 157 -23.05 -12.60 -15.71
CA LEU A 157 -23.72 -12.24 -16.96
C LEU A 157 -24.17 -13.51 -17.69
N GLU A 158 -25.00 -13.38 -18.73
CA GLU A 158 -25.56 -14.53 -19.48
C GLU A 158 -24.45 -15.48 -19.98
N LYS A 159 -23.35 -14.94 -20.52
CA LYS A 159 -22.26 -15.70 -21.16
C LYS A 159 -20.90 -15.53 -20.48
N GLY A 160 -20.89 -15.16 -19.20
CA GLY A 160 -19.65 -14.89 -18.47
C GLY A 160 -19.87 -14.04 -17.23
N GLY A 161 -19.10 -12.96 -17.09
CA GLY A 161 -19.18 -12.09 -15.91
C GLY A 161 -18.21 -10.92 -15.96
N PHE A 162 -18.41 -9.97 -15.04
CA PHE A 162 -17.56 -8.81 -14.82
C PHE A 162 -17.18 -8.77 -13.34
N PHE A 163 -15.88 -8.93 -13.09
CA PHE A 163 -15.30 -8.98 -11.75
C PHE A 163 -14.27 -7.86 -11.62
N GLY A 164 -14.20 -7.24 -10.44
CA GLY A 164 -13.24 -6.18 -10.19
C GLY A 164 -12.79 -6.14 -8.74
N VAL A 165 -11.53 -5.76 -8.51
CA VAL A 165 -10.98 -5.40 -7.21
C VAL A 165 -10.44 -3.98 -7.32
N TYR A 166 -10.81 -3.14 -6.37
CA TYR A 166 -10.44 -1.74 -6.30
C TYR A 166 -9.81 -1.47 -4.94
N ASP A 167 -8.53 -1.11 -4.97
CA ASP A 167 -7.62 -1.03 -3.83
C ASP A 167 -7.47 0.46 -3.50
N GLY A 168 -8.14 0.89 -2.42
CA GLY A 168 -8.41 2.30 -2.12
C GLY A 168 -7.32 2.96 -1.28
N HIS A 169 -7.07 4.26 -1.51
CA HIS A 169 -6.09 5.00 -0.72
C HIS A 169 -6.50 6.44 -0.43
N SER A 170 -6.27 6.84 0.83
CA SER A 170 -6.62 8.16 1.37
C SER A 170 -8.13 8.43 1.32
N GLY A 171 -8.91 7.37 1.55
CA GLY A 171 -10.37 7.36 1.52
C GLY A 171 -10.94 6.25 0.62
N ALA A 172 -12.14 5.79 0.97
CA ALA A 172 -12.78 4.63 0.35
C ALA A 172 -13.79 4.98 -0.76
N ALA A 173 -14.11 6.27 -0.98
CA ALA A 173 -15.20 6.68 -1.86
C ALA A 173 -14.90 6.38 -3.33
N THR A 174 -13.66 6.57 -3.78
CA THR A 174 -13.24 6.24 -5.16
C THR A 174 -13.36 4.75 -5.44
N ALA A 175 -12.85 3.90 -4.54
CA ALA A 175 -12.94 2.45 -4.67
C ALA A 175 -14.39 1.96 -4.68
N LYS A 176 -15.21 2.41 -3.71
CA LYS A 176 -16.63 2.02 -3.60
C LYS A 176 -17.45 2.46 -4.82
N TYR A 177 -17.23 3.67 -5.33
CA TYR A 177 -17.88 4.13 -6.55
C TYR A 177 -17.48 3.31 -7.79
N CYS A 178 -16.22 2.86 -7.88
CA CYS A 178 -15.82 1.91 -8.92
C CYS A 178 -16.48 0.54 -8.74
N GLY A 179 -16.56 0.03 -7.50
CA GLY A 179 -17.25 -1.20 -7.13
C GLY A 179 -18.70 -1.28 -7.63
N GLU A 180 -19.46 -0.21 -7.41
CA GLU A 180 -20.87 -0.10 -7.80
C GLU A 180 -21.08 0.21 -9.30
N TYR A 181 -20.30 1.14 -9.89
CA TYR A 181 -20.64 1.73 -11.20
C TYR A 181 -19.70 1.38 -12.36
N MET A 182 -18.51 0.79 -12.14
CA MET A 182 -17.53 0.56 -13.22
C MET A 182 -18.11 -0.19 -14.43
N PHE A 183 -18.87 -1.28 -14.20
CA PHE A 183 -19.51 -2.01 -15.31
C PHE A 183 -20.47 -1.12 -16.11
N GLN A 184 -21.20 -0.21 -15.45
CA GLN A 184 -22.13 0.70 -16.13
C GLN A 184 -21.39 1.69 -17.02
N PHE A 185 -20.26 2.24 -16.54
CA PHE A 185 -19.40 3.14 -17.32
C PHE A 185 -18.78 2.44 -18.53
N VAL A 186 -18.40 1.16 -18.42
CA VAL A 186 -17.88 0.35 -19.54
C VAL A 186 -19.01 0.00 -20.54
N HIS A 187 -20.14 -0.50 -20.04
CA HIS A 187 -21.26 -1.00 -20.84
C HIS A 187 -21.98 0.09 -21.66
N GLN A 188 -22.05 1.32 -21.14
CA GLN A 188 -22.65 2.46 -21.84
C GLN A 188 -21.75 3.09 -22.92
N THR A 189 -20.51 2.60 -23.11
CA THR A 189 -19.62 3.15 -24.15
C THR A 189 -20.08 2.81 -25.57
N LYS A 190 -19.82 3.73 -26.51
CA LYS A 190 -20.00 3.47 -27.95
C LYS A 190 -19.16 2.28 -28.45
N ALA A 191 -18.02 2.02 -27.79
CA ALA A 191 -17.18 0.87 -28.07
C ALA A 191 -17.86 -0.45 -27.70
N PHE A 192 -18.50 -0.53 -26.52
CA PHE A 192 -19.22 -1.74 -26.09
C PHE A 192 -20.35 -2.09 -27.06
N MET A 193 -21.13 -1.07 -27.49
CA MET A 193 -22.22 -1.23 -28.46
C MET A 193 -21.78 -1.74 -29.84
N LYS A 194 -20.49 -1.67 -30.16
CA LYS A 194 -19.88 -2.20 -31.40
C LYS A 194 -19.17 -3.54 -31.21
N GLY A 195 -19.07 -4.07 -29.98
CA GLY A 195 -18.20 -5.20 -29.66
C GLY A 195 -16.71 -4.86 -29.59
N GLU A 196 -16.33 -3.58 -29.57
CA GLU A 196 -14.93 -3.12 -29.38
C GLU A 196 -14.52 -3.23 -27.89
N ILE A 197 -14.69 -4.40 -27.27
CA ILE A 197 -14.65 -4.61 -25.80
C ILE A 197 -13.35 -4.08 -25.13
N SER A 198 -12.18 -4.30 -25.73
CA SER A 198 -10.92 -3.79 -25.19
C SER A 198 -10.90 -2.25 -25.14
N LYS A 199 -11.53 -1.60 -26.11
CA LYS A 199 -11.71 -0.14 -26.13
C LYS A 199 -12.81 0.28 -25.16
N ALA A 200 -13.87 -0.51 -24.98
CA ALA A 200 -14.93 -0.24 -24.00
C ALA A 200 -14.40 -0.21 -22.56
N LEU A 201 -13.52 -1.15 -22.20
CA LEU A 201 -12.85 -1.17 -20.90
C LEU A 201 -11.97 0.08 -20.70
N TYR A 202 -11.19 0.45 -21.72
CA TYR A 202 -10.36 1.66 -21.69
C TYR A 202 -11.20 2.94 -21.57
N ASP A 203 -12.19 3.12 -22.45
CA ASP A 203 -13.12 4.24 -22.46
C ASP A 203 -13.87 4.36 -21.12
N GLY A 204 -14.29 3.24 -20.53
CA GLY A 204 -15.01 3.20 -19.25
C GLY A 204 -14.18 3.67 -18.06
N PHE A 205 -12.93 3.20 -17.93
CA PHE A 205 -11.99 3.66 -16.90
C PHE A 205 -11.71 5.18 -17.03
N ILE A 206 -11.58 5.68 -18.26
CA ILE A 206 -11.40 7.11 -18.52
C ILE A 206 -12.68 7.91 -18.23
N ALA A 207 -13.86 7.35 -18.51
CA ALA A 207 -15.14 8.00 -18.31
C ALA A 207 -15.53 8.13 -16.82
N ILE A 208 -15.34 7.07 -16.01
CA ILE A 208 -15.62 7.12 -14.57
C ILE A 208 -14.69 8.10 -13.84
N ASP A 209 -13.42 8.14 -14.23
CA ASP A 209 -12.42 9.06 -13.66
C ASP A 209 -12.70 10.54 -14.00
N LYS A 210 -13.07 10.82 -15.25
CA LYS A 210 -13.51 12.17 -15.67
C LYS A 210 -14.84 12.58 -15.02
N TYR A 211 -15.76 11.62 -14.82
CA TYR A 211 -17.01 11.87 -14.10
C TYR A 211 -16.76 12.21 -12.63
N LEU A 212 -15.96 11.40 -11.92
CA LEU A 212 -15.60 11.67 -10.51
C LEU A 212 -14.87 13.01 -10.34
N HIS A 213 -14.01 13.40 -11.29
CA HIS A 213 -13.38 14.73 -11.29
C HIS A 213 -14.38 15.88 -11.42
N SER A 214 -15.51 15.65 -12.12
CA SER A 214 -16.53 16.68 -12.33
C SER A 214 -17.42 16.94 -11.12
N ILE A 215 -17.40 16.06 -10.11
CA ILE A 215 -18.18 16.19 -8.87
C ILE A 215 -17.49 17.22 -7.94
N PRO A 216 -18.13 18.36 -7.62
CA PRO A 216 -17.55 19.33 -6.70
C PRO A 216 -17.34 18.72 -5.30
N SER A 217 -16.15 18.92 -4.74
CA SER A 217 -15.76 18.42 -3.41
C SER A 217 -15.85 16.89 -3.25
N PHE A 218 -15.69 16.12 -4.33
CA PHE A 218 -15.43 14.68 -4.21
C PHE A 218 -14.14 14.40 -3.42
N GLU A 219 -14.03 13.18 -2.91
CA GLU A 219 -12.88 12.73 -2.12
C GLU A 219 -11.57 12.86 -2.90
N ARG A 220 -10.48 13.20 -2.19
CA ARG A 220 -9.17 13.47 -2.83
C ARG A 220 -8.31 12.22 -3.03
N GLY A 221 -8.72 11.10 -2.45
CA GLY A 221 -8.05 9.82 -2.58
C GLY A 221 -8.18 9.22 -4.00
N GLY A 222 -7.73 7.99 -4.13
CA GLY A 222 -7.82 7.24 -5.37
C GLY A 222 -8.11 5.77 -5.13
N CYS A 223 -8.07 4.99 -6.19
CA CYS A 223 -7.88 3.56 -6.10
C CYS A 223 -7.05 3.02 -7.26
N ALA A 224 -6.22 2.02 -6.98
CA ALA A 224 -5.82 1.05 -7.98
C ALA A 224 -7.04 0.21 -8.39
N ALA A 225 -7.10 -0.21 -9.65
CA ALA A 225 -8.27 -0.91 -10.20
C ALA A 225 -7.85 -2.03 -11.16
N VAL A 226 -8.20 -3.28 -10.83
CA VAL A 226 -8.05 -4.44 -11.71
C VAL A 226 -9.40 -5.08 -11.98
N VAL A 227 -9.73 -5.26 -13.26
CA VAL A 227 -10.99 -5.80 -13.77
C VAL A 227 -10.72 -7.01 -14.65
N LEU A 228 -11.57 -8.03 -14.52
CA LEU A 228 -11.65 -9.21 -15.37
C LEU A 228 -13.07 -9.32 -15.94
N TYR A 229 -13.19 -9.22 -17.26
CA TYR A 229 -14.43 -9.37 -18.00
C TYR A 229 -14.37 -10.59 -18.91
N LEU A 230 -15.42 -11.40 -18.91
CA LEU A 230 -15.55 -12.59 -19.75
C LEU A 230 -16.84 -12.51 -20.57
N ASP A 231 -16.70 -12.73 -21.88
CA ASP A 231 -17.81 -12.93 -22.81
C ASP A 231 -17.54 -14.18 -23.67
N GLY A 232 -18.32 -15.24 -23.42
CA GLY A 232 -18.08 -16.56 -24.00
C GLY A 232 -16.73 -17.13 -23.58
N ASP A 233 -15.83 -17.26 -24.55
CA ASP A 233 -14.44 -17.72 -24.36
C ASP A 233 -13.41 -16.56 -24.38
N ASP A 234 -13.83 -15.32 -24.65
CA ASP A 234 -12.92 -14.17 -24.68
C ASP A 234 -12.76 -13.55 -23.28
N VAL A 235 -11.51 -13.48 -22.82
CA VAL A 235 -11.11 -13.00 -21.50
C VAL A 235 -10.37 -11.68 -21.66
N TYR A 236 -10.93 -10.64 -21.07
CA TYR A 236 -10.37 -9.29 -21.06
C TYR A 236 -9.94 -8.94 -19.64
N CYS A 237 -8.69 -8.55 -19.44
CA CYS A 237 -8.23 -8.00 -18.17
C CYS A 237 -7.76 -6.56 -18.35
N ALA A 238 -8.33 -5.64 -17.57
CA ALA A 238 -7.98 -4.23 -17.57
C ALA A 238 -7.36 -3.87 -16.21
N ASN A 239 -6.13 -3.34 -16.19
CA ASN A 239 -5.45 -2.93 -14.96
C ASN A 239 -4.97 -1.47 -15.02
N ALA A 240 -5.34 -0.69 -14.00
CA ALA A 240 -4.84 0.66 -13.72
C ALA A 240 -4.44 0.76 -12.24
N GLY A 241 -3.30 0.19 -11.90
CA GLY A 241 -2.81 0.06 -10.52
C GLY A 241 -1.83 -1.10 -10.37
N ASP A 242 -1.57 -1.51 -9.13
CA ASP A 242 -0.70 -2.61 -8.74
C ASP A 242 -1.39 -3.77 -8.01
N SER A 243 -2.70 -3.64 -7.75
CA SER A 243 -3.61 -4.79 -7.73
C SER A 243 -3.39 -5.64 -9.01
N ARG A 244 -3.51 -6.96 -8.90
CA ARG A 244 -3.09 -7.89 -9.96
C ARG A 244 -4.13 -8.99 -10.19
N CYS A 245 -4.26 -9.38 -11.45
CA CYS A 245 -5.01 -10.55 -11.90
C CYS A 245 -4.09 -11.56 -12.63
N VAL A 246 -4.25 -12.84 -12.30
CA VAL A 246 -3.53 -13.98 -12.91
C VAL A 246 -4.47 -15.16 -13.14
N MET A 247 -4.09 -16.07 -14.04
CA MET A 247 -4.86 -17.26 -14.42
C MET A 247 -4.06 -18.54 -14.21
N CYS A 248 -4.74 -19.60 -13.79
CA CYS A 248 -4.21 -20.96 -13.72
C CYS A 248 -4.55 -21.70 -15.02
N ARG A 249 -3.52 -22.05 -15.78
CA ARG A 249 -3.56 -22.72 -17.08
C ARG A 249 -2.77 -24.02 -16.98
N ASN A 250 -3.48 -25.14 -16.76
CA ASN A 250 -2.94 -26.47 -16.48
C ASN A 250 -1.87 -26.45 -15.36
N GLY A 251 -2.21 -25.85 -14.21
CA GLY A 251 -1.30 -25.65 -13.08
C GLY A 251 -0.15 -24.66 -13.29
N SER A 252 -0.05 -24.04 -14.46
CA SER A 252 0.91 -22.98 -14.73
C SER A 252 0.27 -21.60 -14.53
N VAL A 253 1.08 -20.60 -14.17
CA VAL A 253 0.63 -19.21 -14.05
C VAL A 253 0.66 -18.54 -15.42
N ASP A 254 -0.48 -17.96 -15.81
CA ASP A 254 -0.59 -17.03 -16.94
C ASP A 254 -0.91 -15.61 -16.40
N ALA A 255 -0.23 -14.59 -16.91
CA ALA A 255 -0.19 -13.25 -16.32
C ALA A 255 -1.11 -12.28 -17.07
N LEU A 256 -2.38 -12.22 -16.66
CA LEU A 256 -3.39 -11.39 -17.31
C LEU A 256 -3.18 -9.87 -17.13
N SER A 257 -2.29 -9.46 -16.25
CA SER A 257 -2.02 -8.05 -15.91
C SER A 257 -0.54 -7.81 -15.55
N THR A 258 -0.16 -6.55 -15.32
CA THR A 258 1.14 -6.17 -14.75
C THR A 258 1.00 -4.91 -13.89
N ASP A 259 1.74 -4.87 -12.79
CA ASP A 259 1.67 -3.83 -11.76
C ASP A 259 2.19 -2.47 -12.25
N HIS A 260 1.43 -1.40 -12.02
CA HIS A 260 1.77 -0.05 -12.45
C HIS A 260 2.49 0.75 -11.34
N LYS A 261 3.76 0.39 -11.09
CA LYS A 261 4.62 1.07 -10.11
C LYS A 261 5.45 2.21 -10.79
N PRO A 262 5.60 3.41 -10.20
CA PRO A 262 6.22 4.61 -10.81
C PRO A 262 7.64 4.50 -11.35
N PHE A 263 8.42 3.54 -10.87
CA PHE A 263 9.82 3.34 -11.28
C PHE A 263 9.98 2.44 -12.52
N LEU A 264 8.89 2.01 -13.15
CA LEU A 264 8.93 1.30 -14.42
C LEU A 264 9.20 2.28 -15.58
N PRO A 265 9.99 1.92 -16.61
CA PRO A 265 10.46 2.90 -17.62
C PRO A 265 9.36 3.62 -18.40
N SER A 266 8.25 2.96 -18.73
CA SER A 266 7.08 3.58 -19.40
C SER A 266 6.39 4.60 -18.48
N GLU A 267 6.15 4.20 -17.24
CA GLU A 267 5.45 4.98 -16.23
C GLU A 267 6.26 6.21 -15.84
N GLN A 268 7.56 6.03 -15.54
CA GLN A 268 8.48 7.13 -15.26
C GLN A 268 8.56 8.11 -16.45
N MET A 269 8.58 7.62 -17.70
CA MET A 269 8.61 8.49 -18.87
C MET A 269 7.32 9.32 -19.00
N ARG A 270 6.14 8.74 -18.69
CA ARG A 270 4.88 9.51 -18.66
C ARG A 270 4.89 10.53 -17.53
N ILE A 271 5.32 10.14 -16.32
CA ILE A 271 5.42 11.02 -15.14
C ILE A 271 6.34 12.23 -15.43
N GLU A 272 7.53 12.00 -16.00
CA GLU A 272 8.48 13.07 -16.36
C GLU A 272 7.92 13.97 -17.49
N ARG A 273 7.23 13.41 -18.49
CA ARG A 273 6.56 14.19 -19.56
C ARG A 273 5.39 15.01 -19.03
N ALA A 274 4.68 14.52 -18.02
CA ALA A 274 3.62 15.25 -17.33
C ALA A 274 4.15 16.31 -16.33
N GLY A 275 5.45 16.61 -16.32
CA GLY A 275 6.05 17.65 -15.48
C GLY A 275 6.23 17.26 -14.01
N CYS A 276 5.98 15.99 -13.67
CA CYS A 276 6.23 15.42 -12.35
C CYS A 276 7.57 14.67 -12.32
N TYR A 277 7.93 14.09 -11.18
CA TYR A 277 9.16 13.31 -11.03
C TYR A 277 8.94 12.04 -10.20
N VAL A 278 9.89 11.10 -10.27
CA VAL A 278 9.89 9.88 -9.44
C VAL A 278 11.00 10.00 -8.40
N LEU A 279 10.64 10.05 -7.13
CA LEU A 279 11.56 10.11 -5.98
C LEU A 279 11.20 9.00 -5.00
N ASN A 280 12.18 8.26 -4.51
CA ASN A 280 11.97 7.13 -3.58
C ASN A 280 10.86 6.15 -4.05
N ARG A 281 10.85 5.84 -5.35
CA ARG A 281 9.84 5.01 -6.05
C ARG A 281 8.42 5.57 -6.10
N ARG A 282 8.19 6.81 -5.67
CA ARG A 282 6.89 7.47 -5.57
C ARG A 282 6.76 8.68 -6.50
N VAL A 283 5.55 8.94 -7.02
CA VAL A 283 5.24 10.14 -7.82
C VAL A 283 5.37 11.38 -6.93
N ASN A 284 6.23 12.31 -7.33
CA ASN A 284 6.65 13.48 -6.56
C ASN A 284 7.13 13.15 -5.13
N GLY A 285 7.60 11.92 -4.90
CA GLY A 285 7.95 11.41 -3.55
C GLY A 285 6.75 11.02 -2.68
N MET A 286 5.51 11.20 -3.15
CA MET A 286 4.27 11.04 -2.39
C MET A 286 3.56 9.71 -2.68
N LEU A 287 3.01 9.53 -3.89
CA LEU A 287 2.13 8.40 -4.21
C LEU A 287 2.89 7.17 -4.69
N ALA A 288 2.53 5.97 -4.22
CA ALA A 288 3.18 4.70 -4.60
C ALA A 288 2.72 4.13 -5.95
N LEU A 289 1.55 4.55 -6.43
CA LEU A 289 0.96 4.17 -7.72
C LEU A 289 1.44 5.07 -8.87
N SER A 290 1.56 4.52 -10.08
CA SER A 290 1.60 5.33 -11.31
C SER A 290 0.27 5.38 -12.04
N ARG A 291 -0.67 4.48 -11.74
CA ARG A 291 -2.01 4.48 -12.33
C ARG A 291 -3.06 4.26 -11.25
N ALA A 292 -4.13 5.03 -11.34
CA ALA A 292 -5.22 5.06 -10.39
C ALA A 292 -6.41 5.84 -10.97
N ILE A 293 -7.61 5.51 -10.51
CA ILE A 293 -8.81 6.35 -10.61
C ILE A 293 -8.81 7.30 -9.40
N GLY A 294 -9.32 8.52 -9.52
CA GLY A 294 -9.18 9.55 -8.48
C GLY A 294 -7.82 10.28 -8.57
N ASP A 295 -7.15 10.52 -7.44
CA ASP A 295 -5.80 11.13 -7.40
C ASP A 295 -5.69 12.48 -8.15
N PHE A 296 -6.77 13.25 -8.22
CA PHE A 296 -6.88 14.39 -9.14
C PHE A 296 -5.81 15.47 -8.96
N MET A 297 -5.15 15.54 -7.80
CA MET A 297 -3.98 16.42 -7.60
C MET A 297 -2.83 16.15 -8.60
N PHE A 298 -2.69 14.92 -9.09
CA PHE A 298 -1.69 14.51 -10.09
C PHE A 298 -2.21 14.58 -11.55
N LYS A 299 -3.43 15.07 -11.78
CA LYS A 299 -4.13 15.11 -13.09
C LYS A 299 -4.38 16.52 -13.63
N ASN A 300 -3.63 17.52 -13.14
CA ASN A 300 -3.86 18.95 -13.42
C ASN A 300 -2.97 19.57 -14.52
N ASN A 301 -2.21 18.78 -15.29
CA ASN A 301 -1.32 19.34 -16.31
C ASN A 301 -2.06 19.52 -17.66
N ALA A 302 -2.47 20.74 -17.96
CA ALA A 302 -3.16 21.11 -19.20
C ALA A 302 -2.32 20.97 -20.50
N GLN A 303 -1.02 20.67 -20.42
CA GLN A 303 -0.13 20.44 -21.57
C GLN A 303 -0.12 18.98 -22.05
N VAL A 304 -0.79 18.07 -21.34
CA VAL A 304 -0.91 16.65 -21.72
C VAL A 304 -2.37 16.20 -21.63
N SER A 305 -2.76 15.18 -22.40
CA SER A 305 -4.12 14.65 -22.33
C SER A 305 -4.41 13.99 -20.98
N TRP A 306 -5.67 13.69 -20.68
CA TRP A 306 -6.09 13.05 -19.43
C TRP A 306 -5.42 11.69 -19.20
N GLU A 307 -5.26 10.96 -20.29
CA GLU A 307 -4.64 9.64 -20.39
C GLU A 307 -3.11 9.71 -20.18
N MET A 308 -2.53 10.90 -20.36
CA MET A 308 -1.09 11.18 -20.30
C MET A 308 -0.66 11.95 -19.04
N GLN A 309 -1.57 12.14 -18.07
CA GLN A 309 -1.27 12.75 -16.76
C GLN A 309 -0.24 11.94 -15.94
N ALA A 310 0.32 12.55 -14.90
CA ALA A 310 1.38 11.92 -14.10
C ALA A 310 0.89 10.63 -13.42
N VAL A 311 -0.28 10.69 -12.79
CA VAL A 311 -1.09 9.51 -12.45
C VAL A 311 -2.24 9.44 -13.44
N THR A 312 -2.52 8.29 -14.03
CA THR A 312 -3.59 8.13 -15.03
C THR A 312 -4.50 6.97 -14.70
N SER A 313 -5.78 7.09 -15.05
CA SER A 313 -6.76 6.01 -15.01
C SER A 313 -6.68 5.07 -16.22
N ALA A 314 -5.90 5.42 -17.25
CA ALA A 314 -5.78 4.64 -18.50
C ALA A 314 -5.28 3.20 -18.23
N PRO A 315 -6.11 2.16 -18.40
CA PRO A 315 -5.70 0.80 -18.08
C PRO A 315 -4.77 0.22 -19.16
N GLU A 316 -3.87 -0.68 -18.76
CA GLU A 316 -3.42 -1.73 -19.68
C GLU A 316 -4.57 -2.72 -19.87
N VAL A 317 -4.97 -3.01 -21.11
CA VAL A 317 -5.99 -4.02 -21.40
C VAL A 317 -5.36 -5.18 -22.18
N ARG A 318 -5.38 -6.38 -21.59
CA ARG A 318 -4.96 -7.64 -22.23
C ARG A 318 -6.18 -8.47 -22.64
N VAL A 319 -6.02 -9.22 -23.73
CA VAL A 319 -7.03 -10.16 -24.24
C VAL A 319 -6.40 -11.53 -24.39
N THR A 320 -7.10 -12.57 -23.96
CA THR A 320 -6.72 -13.98 -24.19
C THR A 320 -7.99 -14.81 -24.39
N LYS A 321 -7.88 -15.98 -25.04
CA LYS A 321 -9.00 -16.92 -25.17
C LYS A 321 -8.87 -18.03 -24.13
N LEU A 322 -10.01 -18.44 -23.55
CA LEU A 322 -10.10 -19.62 -22.72
C LEU A 322 -9.79 -20.88 -23.54
N ASN A 323 -8.92 -21.73 -22.99
CA ASN A 323 -8.77 -23.10 -23.39
C ASN A 323 -9.52 -23.97 -22.38
N ARG A 324 -10.78 -24.33 -22.68
CA ARG A 324 -11.71 -25.04 -21.74
C ARG A 324 -11.19 -26.39 -21.21
N ASP A 325 -10.18 -26.98 -21.84
CA ASP A 325 -9.52 -28.18 -21.35
C ASP A 325 -8.48 -27.90 -20.26
N LYS A 326 -7.79 -26.76 -20.33
CA LYS A 326 -6.59 -26.40 -19.53
C LYS A 326 -6.81 -25.28 -18.53
N ASP A 327 -7.72 -24.35 -18.78
CA ASP A 327 -7.89 -23.16 -17.95
C ASP A 327 -8.83 -23.47 -16.79
N GLU A 328 -8.32 -23.30 -15.56
CA GLU A 328 -8.97 -23.80 -14.35
C GLU A 328 -9.67 -22.67 -13.58
N PHE A 329 -8.97 -21.56 -13.36
CA PHE A 329 -9.48 -20.38 -12.64
C PHE A 329 -8.60 -19.16 -12.88
N ALA A 330 -9.13 -17.97 -12.59
CA ALA A 330 -8.37 -16.74 -12.39
C ALA A 330 -8.49 -16.25 -10.93
N VAL A 331 -7.54 -15.43 -10.50
CA VAL A 331 -7.52 -14.76 -9.19
C VAL A 331 -7.25 -13.28 -9.41
N LEU A 332 -8.10 -12.41 -8.85
CA LEU A 332 -7.88 -10.97 -8.70
C LEU A 332 -7.62 -10.68 -7.21
N ALA A 333 -6.67 -9.81 -6.88
CA ALA A 333 -6.51 -9.29 -5.52
C ALA A 333 -5.79 -7.92 -5.48
N CYS A 334 -5.94 -7.23 -4.35
CA CYS A 334 -5.19 -6.01 -3.98
C CYS A 334 -3.73 -6.33 -3.59
N ASP A 335 -2.89 -5.31 -3.42
CA ASP A 335 -1.44 -5.53 -3.21
C ASP A 335 -1.10 -6.17 -1.85
N GLY A 336 -2.00 -6.04 -0.86
CA GLY A 336 -1.92 -6.72 0.46
C GLY A 336 -1.84 -8.25 0.41
N ILE A 337 -2.17 -8.89 -0.71
CA ILE A 337 -1.90 -10.31 -1.00
C ILE A 337 -0.60 -10.48 -1.79
N TRP A 338 -0.43 -9.66 -2.83
CA TRP A 338 0.63 -9.81 -3.83
C TRP A 338 2.04 -9.42 -3.35
N ASP A 339 2.14 -8.61 -2.31
CA ASP A 339 3.41 -8.31 -1.61
C ASP A 339 3.84 -9.46 -0.67
N ILE A 340 2.95 -10.43 -0.39
CA ILE A 340 3.22 -11.57 0.51
C ILE A 340 3.42 -12.87 -0.27
N MET A 341 2.55 -13.12 -1.26
CA MET A 341 2.56 -14.33 -2.07
C MET A 341 2.71 -13.99 -3.54
N SER A 342 3.76 -14.52 -4.17
CA SER A 342 3.93 -14.42 -5.62
C SER A 342 2.80 -15.16 -6.36
N SER A 343 2.57 -14.79 -7.62
CA SER A 343 1.54 -15.39 -8.47
C SER A 343 1.61 -16.91 -8.55
N LYS A 344 2.82 -17.51 -8.44
CA LYS A 344 2.96 -18.97 -8.36
C LYS A 344 2.48 -19.52 -7.02
N GLN A 345 2.87 -18.90 -5.90
CA GLN A 345 2.42 -19.33 -4.56
C GLN A 345 0.90 -19.25 -4.41
N VAL A 346 0.25 -18.23 -4.99
CA VAL A 346 -1.22 -18.13 -4.97
C VAL A 346 -1.88 -19.24 -5.81
N VAL A 347 -1.38 -19.52 -7.03
CA VAL A 347 -1.90 -20.64 -7.84
C VAL A 347 -1.64 -21.99 -7.17
N ASP A 348 -0.45 -22.21 -6.61
CA ASP A 348 -0.08 -23.40 -5.85
C ASP A 348 -0.96 -23.61 -4.58
N PHE A 349 -1.44 -22.53 -3.97
CA PHE A 349 -2.29 -22.54 -2.78
C PHE A 349 -3.77 -22.80 -3.10
N VAL A 350 -4.29 -22.15 -4.15
CA VAL A 350 -5.70 -22.19 -4.55
C VAL A 350 -6.04 -23.49 -5.29
N ARG A 351 -5.17 -23.95 -6.19
CA ARG A 351 -5.43 -25.12 -7.05
C ARG A 351 -5.77 -26.41 -6.30
N PRO A 352 -4.99 -26.87 -5.29
CA PRO A 352 -5.32 -28.12 -4.58
C PRO A 352 -6.65 -28.01 -3.82
N ARG A 353 -6.94 -26.86 -3.21
CA ARG A 353 -8.22 -26.61 -2.51
C ARG A 353 -9.43 -26.70 -3.43
N ILE A 354 -9.32 -26.22 -4.67
CA ILE A 354 -10.38 -26.39 -5.70
C ILE A 354 -10.55 -27.88 -6.06
N GLN A 355 -9.47 -28.65 -6.13
CA GLN A 355 -9.52 -30.10 -6.40
C GLN A 355 -10.12 -30.89 -5.22
N GLU A 356 -9.84 -30.45 -3.99
CA GLU A 356 -10.44 -30.93 -2.72
C GLU A 356 -11.89 -30.44 -2.53
N ARG A 357 -12.41 -29.58 -3.43
CA ARG A 357 -13.76 -29.00 -3.42
C ARG A 357 -14.06 -28.11 -2.21
N VAL A 358 -13.04 -27.44 -1.67
CA VAL A 358 -13.22 -26.35 -0.70
C VAL A 358 -14.01 -25.20 -1.37
N PRO A 359 -15.08 -24.64 -0.76
CA PRO A 359 -15.85 -23.55 -1.35
C PRO A 359 -14.98 -22.32 -1.66
N LEU A 360 -15.17 -21.68 -2.81
CA LEU A 360 -14.24 -20.62 -3.27
C LEU A 360 -14.09 -19.45 -2.29
N GLY A 361 -15.17 -19.00 -1.64
CA GLY A 361 -15.09 -18.00 -0.57
C GLY A 361 -14.20 -18.45 0.60
N LYS A 362 -14.28 -19.73 0.99
CA LYS A 362 -13.43 -20.33 2.04
C LYS A 362 -11.95 -20.35 1.64
N ILE A 363 -11.65 -20.59 0.36
CA ILE A 363 -10.29 -20.50 -0.19
C ILE A 363 -9.76 -19.05 -0.10
N CYS A 364 -10.61 -18.06 -0.37
CA CYS A 364 -10.26 -16.65 -0.22
C CYS A 364 -9.95 -16.31 1.24
N GLU A 365 -10.79 -16.76 2.20
CA GLU A 365 -10.54 -16.57 3.64
C GLU A 365 -9.19 -17.14 4.09
N GLU A 366 -8.90 -18.39 3.71
CA GLU A 366 -7.64 -19.06 4.04
C GLU A 366 -6.42 -18.39 3.39
N LEU A 367 -6.57 -17.85 2.17
CA LEU A 367 -5.50 -17.12 1.50
C LEU A 367 -5.19 -15.80 2.23
N MET A 368 -6.21 -15.08 2.71
CA MET A 368 -6.04 -13.88 3.52
C MET A 368 -5.42 -14.20 4.89
N ASP A 369 -5.88 -15.26 5.57
CA ASP A 369 -5.27 -15.70 6.85
C ASP A 369 -3.82 -16.18 6.69
N ALA A 370 -3.43 -16.68 5.51
CA ALA A 370 -2.04 -17.00 5.18
C ALA A 370 -1.18 -15.76 4.84
N CYS A 371 -1.79 -14.66 4.41
CA CYS A 371 -1.11 -13.40 4.12
C CYS A 371 -1.01 -12.45 5.34
N LEU A 372 -1.93 -12.57 6.29
CA LEU A 372 -2.06 -11.68 7.45
C LEU A 372 -0.85 -11.77 8.39
N SER A 373 -0.25 -10.63 8.71
CA SER A 373 0.90 -10.60 9.60
C SER A 373 0.52 -10.92 11.05
N PRO A 374 1.34 -11.67 11.81
CA PRO A 374 1.13 -11.91 13.24
C PRO A 374 1.55 -10.72 14.12
N GLN A 375 2.16 -9.67 13.56
CA GLN A 375 2.68 -8.49 14.28
C GLN A 375 2.57 -7.24 13.41
N PRO A 376 2.37 -6.04 13.99
CA PRO A 376 2.31 -4.79 13.23
C PRO A 376 3.68 -4.41 12.64
N PHE A 377 3.67 -3.44 11.70
CA PHE A 377 4.86 -2.91 11.01
C PHE A 377 5.67 -3.94 10.20
N ARG A 378 5.02 -5.01 9.76
CA ARG A 378 5.58 -6.03 8.86
C ARG A 378 4.81 -6.05 7.54
N LEU A 379 5.29 -6.84 6.58
CA LEU A 379 4.48 -7.25 5.44
C LEU A 379 3.25 -8.04 5.95
N GLY A 380 2.10 -7.86 5.32
CA GLY A 380 0.82 -8.46 5.72
C GLY A 380 0.00 -7.58 6.67
N CYS A 381 0.27 -6.28 6.71
CA CYS A 381 -0.42 -5.29 7.54
C CYS A 381 -1.42 -4.40 6.77
N ASP A 382 -1.85 -4.83 5.58
CA ASP A 382 -2.76 -4.04 4.74
C ASP A 382 -4.22 -4.53 4.76
N ASN A 383 -5.10 -3.83 4.04
CA ASN A 383 -6.38 -4.39 3.61
C ASN A 383 -6.14 -5.60 2.70
N MET A 384 -7.11 -6.51 2.65
CA MET A 384 -7.04 -7.71 1.82
C MET A 384 -8.39 -7.97 1.16
N SER A 385 -8.40 -8.12 -0.15
CA SER A 385 -9.55 -8.49 -0.97
C SER A 385 -9.11 -9.45 -2.06
N VAL A 386 -9.82 -10.58 -2.17
CA VAL A 386 -9.55 -11.64 -3.14
C VAL A 386 -10.83 -12.02 -3.86
N VAL A 387 -10.77 -12.15 -5.19
CA VAL A 387 -11.82 -12.76 -6.01
C VAL A 387 -11.22 -13.91 -6.82
N ILE A 388 -11.71 -15.14 -6.60
CA ILE A 388 -11.38 -16.32 -7.39
C ILE A 388 -12.53 -16.59 -8.36
N VAL A 389 -12.23 -16.63 -9.66
CA VAL A 389 -13.19 -16.93 -10.73
C VAL A 389 -12.81 -18.25 -11.39
N LYS A 390 -13.51 -19.32 -11.05
CA LYS A 390 -13.31 -20.69 -11.55
C LYS A 390 -14.09 -20.89 -12.85
N PHE A 391 -13.42 -21.41 -13.87
CA PHE A 391 -14.04 -21.63 -15.17
C PHE A 391 -14.75 -22.98 -15.20
N LYS A 392 -16.02 -22.99 -15.58
CA LYS A 392 -16.74 -24.23 -15.85
C LYS A 392 -16.42 -24.71 -17.27
N ARG A 393 -16.34 -26.03 -17.41
CA ARG A 393 -16.61 -26.68 -18.69
C ARG A 393 -18.13 -26.58 -18.88
N GLY A 394 -18.55 -25.65 -19.74
CA GLY A 394 -19.97 -25.35 -19.96
C GLY A 394 -20.75 -26.55 -20.50
N PRO A 395 -22.10 -26.51 -20.47
CA PRO A 395 -22.94 -27.64 -20.85
C PRO A 395 -22.64 -28.19 -22.24
N GLN A 396 -22.57 -29.52 -22.31
CA GLN A 396 -22.63 -30.29 -23.56
C GLN A 396 -24.08 -30.25 -24.10
N GLY A 397 -24.51 -29.08 -24.61
CA GLY A 397 -25.77 -28.92 -25.35
C GLY A 397 -27.06 -29.18 -24.55
N GLY A 398 -27.27 -28.47 -23.45
CA GLY A 398 -28.54 -28.43 -22.71
C GLY A 398 -28.99 -26.99 -22.49
N ALA A 399 -30.29 -26.70 -22.62
CA ALA A 399 -30.80 -25.32 -22.67
C ALA A 399 -31.71 -24.96 -21.47
N GLN A 400 -31.70 -23.67 -21.10
CA GLN A 400 -32.56 -22.99 -20.11
C GLN A 400 -32.27 -23.37 -18.64
N THR A 401 -32.32 -22.46 -17.65
CA THR A 401 -32.48 -20.98 -17.65
C THR A 401 -31.80 -20.42 -16.39
N ALA A 402 -31.24 -19.21 -16.44
CA ALA A 402 -30.67 -18.53 -15.27
C ALA A 402 -31.46 -17.25 -14.92
N GLN A 403 -31.74 -17.04 -13.63
CA GLN A 403 -32.32 -15.79 -13.11
C GLN A 403 -31.19 -14.84 -12.66
N ALA A 404 -31.35 -13.54 -12.94
CA ALA A 404 -30.39 -12.52 -12.52
C ALA A 404 -30.69 -12.02 -11.10
N THR A 405 -29.89 -12.44 -10.12
CA THR A 405 -29.96 -11.93 -8.74
C THR A 405 -29.15 -10.64 -8.61
N ILE A 406 -29.82 -9.48 -8.70
CA ILE A 406 -29.20 -8.17 -8.45
C ILE A 406 -29.23 -7.87 -6.95
N THR A 407 -28.13 -8.14 -6.24
CA THR A 407 -27.93 -7.72 -4.85
C THR A 407 -27.50 -6.25 -4.79
N GLY A 408 -28.43 -5.34 -5.07
CA GLY A 408 -28.23 -3.89 -4.98
C GLY A 408 -28.98 -3.27 -3.80
N SER A 409 -28.28 -2.56 -2.92
CA SER A 409 -28.92 -1.76 -1.85
C SER A 409 -29.62 -0.53 -2.43
N PRO A 410 -30.86 -0.21 -1.99
CA PRO A 410 -31.63 0.87 -2.60
C PRO A 410 -31.26 2.24 -2.01
N HIS A 411 -30.23 2.92 -2.53
CA HIS A 411 -30.18 4.40 -2.60
C HIS A 411 -28.96 4.98 -3.38
N MET A 412 -28.95 4.88 -4.70
CA MET A 412 -28.56 6.01 -5.58
C MET A 412 -29.15 5.82 -6.98
N VAL A 413 -29.48 6.94 -7.66
CA VAL A 413 -30.00 6.93 -9.02
C VAL A 413 -28.82 6.87 -10.00
N PRO A 414 -28.78 5.92 -10.95
CA PRO A 414 -27.66 5.80 -11.88
C PRO A 414 -27.54 7.07 -12.73
N PRO A 415 -26.35 7.72 -12.79
CA PRO A 415 -26.14 8.87 -13.66
C PRO A 415 -26.28 8.46 -15.13
N ARG A 416 -27.17 9.13 -15.86
CA ARG A 416 -27.15 9.08 -17.32
C ARG A 416 -25.87 9.79 -17.76
N LEU A 417 -24.96 9.09 -18.45
CA LEU A 417 -23.73 9.71 -18.98
C LEU A 417 -24.09 11.01 -19.74
N PRO A 418 -23.41 12.13 -19.48
CA PRO A 418 -23.70 13.38 -20.16
C PRO A 418 -23.46 13.17 -21.66
N ALA A 419 -24.52 13.35 -22.46
CA ALA A 419 -24.44 13.17 -23.90
C ALA A 419 -23.44 14.17 -24.48
N ALA A 420 -22.29 13.67 -24.95
CA ALA A 420 -21.27 14.51 -25.58
C ALA A 420 -21.89 15.32 -26.72
N SER A 421 -21.73 16.64 -26.69
CA SER A 421 -22.37 17.58 -27.60
C SER A 421 -21.93 17.33 -29.04
N ALA A 422 -22.76 16.64 -29.80
CA ALA A 422 -22.50 16.27 -31.19
C ALA A 422 -22.51 17.51 -32.10
N SER A 423 -21.31 18.03 -32.39
CA SER A 423 -21.08 19.12 -33.35
C SER A 423 -19.67 19.04 -33.96
N VAL A 424 -19.29 17.83 -34.39
CA VAL A 424 -18.32 17.65 -35.47
C VAL A 424 -19.13 17.11 -36.64
N ALA A 425 -19.18 17.85 -37.74
CA ALA A 425 -19.76 17.37 -38.98
C ALA A 425 -18.66 16.64 -39.77
N ASP A 426 -18.89 15.37 -40.07
CA ASP A 426 -18.12 14.67 -41.08
C ASP A 426 -18.58 15.15 -42.47
N ASP A 427 -17.72 15.89 -43.18
CA ASP A 427 -17.96 16.32 -44.56
C ASP A 427 -17.19 15.41 -45.53
N ASP A 428 -17.82 14.31 -45.91
CA ASP A 428 -17.40 13.43 -47.01
C ASP A 428 -18.39 13.55 -48.17
N SER A 429 -18.44 14.74 -48.77
CA SER A 429 -19.28 15.04 -49.93
C SER A 429 -18.59 14.65 -51.25
N THR A 430 -18.76 13.38 -51.65
CA THR A 430 -18.33 12.90 -52.96
C THR A 430 -19.16 13.54 -54.09
N VAL A 431 -18.54 14.46 -54.85
CA VAL A 431 -19.18 15.15 -56.00
C VAL A 431 -18.45 14.85 -57.31
N SER A 432 -19.06 14.03 -58.15
CA SER A 432 -18.76 13.96 -59.57
C SER A 432 -19.71 14.89 -60.34
N GLY A 433 -19.25 16.10 -60.64
CA GLY A 433 -20.05 17.16 -61.29
C GLY A 433 -19.24 17.91 -62.34
N THR A 434 -19.68 17.80 -63.59
CA THR A 434 -19.08 18.38 -64.81
C THR A 434 -18.68 19.86 -64.74
N ASN A 435 -17.64 20.21 -65.51
CA ASN A 435 -17.28 21.58 -65.89
C ASN A 435 -18.51 22.43 -66.26
N ASP A 436 -18.49 23.73 -65.91
CA ASP A 436 -18.57 24.76 -66.95
C ASP A 436 -17.85 26.06 -66.54
N THR A 437 -17.82 27.06 -67.42
CA THR A 437 -16.77 28.08 -67.46
C THR A 437 -17.16 29.51 -67.04
N ARG A 438 -16.12 30.32 -66.78
CA ARG A 438 -16.04 31.79 -66.96
C ARG A 438 -16.69 32.76 -65.95
N SER A 439 -15.77 33.37 -65.17
CA SER A 439 -15.41 34.80 -65.26
C SER A 439 -16.16 35.89 -64.47
N HIS A 440 -15.39 36.94 -64.15
CA HIS A 440 -15.75 38.26 -63.62
C HIS A 440 -16.40 38.33 -62.21
N ALA A 441 -16.37 39.45 -61.49
CA ALA A 441 -15.30 40.41 -61.13
C ALA A 441 -15.96 41.65 -60.48
N ALA A 442 -15.87 41.72 -59.15
CA ALA A 442 -15.82 42.95 -58.34
C ALA A 442 -17.05 43.91 -58.28
N VAL A 443 -16.87 44.92 -57.41
CA VAL A 443 -17.64 46.18 -57.21
C VAL A 443 -18.82 46.12 -56.21
N SER A 444 -19.00 47.28 -55.56
CA SER A 444 -19.81 47.66 -54.39
C SER A 444 -21.26 48.06 -54.77
N GLU A 445 -22.15 48.69 -53.98
CA GLU A 445 -22.09 49.44 -52.69
C GLU A 445 -23.52 49.71 -52.15
N VAL A 446 -23.67 50.52 -51.08
CA VAL A 446 -24.82 51.44 -50.81
C VAL A 446 -26.19 50.81 -50.42
N SER A 447 -27.01 51.31 -49.47
CA SER A 447 -26.86 52.27 -48.32
C SER A 447 -28.07 52.20 -47.37
N ASN A 448 -28.05 53.05 -46.32
CA ASN A 448 -29.13 53.46 -45.39
C ASN A 448 -29.31 52.58 -44.13
N GLY A 449 -29.06 53.03 -42.89
CA GLY A 449 -28.38 54.25 -42.40
C GLY A 449 -29.17 55.07 -41.36
N VAL A 450 -28.47 55.92 -40.59
CA VAL A 450 -29.00 57.05 -39.76
C VAL A 450 -29.80 56.61 -38.50
N LEU A 451 -29.64 57.11 -37.25
CA LEU A 451 -28.69 57.99 -36.50
C LEU A 451 -28.99 57.75 -34.98
N LEU A 452 -28.29 58.20 -33.92
CA LEU A 452 -27.03 58.93 -33.65
C LEU A 452 -26.49 58.41 -32.27
N THR A 453 -25.81 59.24 -31.48
CA THR A 453 -25.19 59.03 -30.14
C THR A 453 -25.20 60.43 -29.44
N PRO A 454 -24.33 60.85 -28.48
CA PRO A 454 -23.44 60.14 -27.51
C PRO A 454 -23.44 60.69 -26.05
N GLY A 455 -22.74 59.96 -25.15
CA GLY A 455 -21.87 60.58 -24.12
C GLY A 455 -22.46 60.87 -22.73
N THR A 456 -21.65 61.15 -21.68
CA THR A 456 -20.18 60.99 -21.52
C THR A 456 -19.76 60.96 -20.03
N ALA A 457 -18.58 60.39 -19.73
CA ALA A 457 -17.69 60.67 -18.57
C ALA A 457 -18.25 60.60 -17.12
N GLY A 458 -17.81 59.59 -16.35
CA GLY A 458 -18.09 59.48 -14.90
C GLY A 458 -17.03 60.15 -13.99
N LYS A 459 -17.05 59.84 -12.69
CA LYS A 459 -15.97 60.20 -11.72
C LYS A 459 -15.97 59.35 -10.44
N THR A 460 -14.91 59.49 -9.65
CA THR A 460 -14.50 58.67 -8.49
C THR A 460 -14.68 59.35 -7.12
N SER A 461 -15.11 58.60 -6.09
CA SER A 461 -14.85 58.83 -4.64
C SER A 461 -15.53 57.72 -3.81
N THR A 462 -14.91 56.87 -2.97
CA THR A 462 -14.09 57.02 -1.73
C THR A 462 -14.87 57.35 -0.43
N ALA A 463 -14.34 56.90 0.72
CA ALA A 463 -14.90 56.85 2.10
C ALA A 463 -15.80 55.61 2.36
N ALA A 464 -15.52 54.70 3.31
CA ALA A 464 -15.27 54.77 4.78
C ALA A 464 -16.60 54.80 5.58
N ALA A 465 -16.92 53.96 6.58
CA ALA A 465 -16.22 53.07 7.54
C ALA A 465 -16.18 53.62 8.99
N ASP A 466 -17.07 53.09 9.85
CA ASP A 466 -17.01 53.02 11.33
C ASP A 466 -17.94 51.85 11.74
N LYS A 467 -17.70 50.98 12.75
CA LYS A 467 -17.27 51.09 14.17
C LYS A 467 -18.35 51.61 15.14
N ALA A 468 -18.83 50.71 16.02
CA ALA A 468 -18.70 50.79 17.49
C ALA A 468 -19.49 49.64 18.17
N ALA A 469 -19.25 49.39 19.47
CA ALA A 469 -19.98 48.40 20.27
C ALA A 469 -20.12 48.84 21.75
N ALA A 470 -21.24 48.49 22.39
CA ALA A 470 -21.54 48.70 23.82
C ALA A 470 -22.73 47.82 24.29
N SER A 471 -23.12 47.85 25.57
CA SER A 471 -22.66 46.85 26.55
C SER A 471 -23.45 46.91 27.87
N GLY A 472 -24.17 45.85 28.26
CA GLY A 472 -24.89 45.75 29.55
C GLY A 472 -25.76 44.48 29.62
N HIS A 473 -25.63 43.59 30.63
CA HIS A 473 -26.14 43.68 32.02
C HIS A 473 -27.64 43.29 32.15
N ARG A 474 -28.11 42.50 33.13
CA ARG A 474 -27.46 41.70 34.23
C ARG A 474 -28.52 40.80 34.97
N LYS A 475 -28.04 39.82 35.76
CA LYS A 475 -28.62 39.24 37.02
C LYS A 475 -29.48 37.95 36.98
N GLU A 476 -29.61 37.32 38.16
CA GLU A 476 -29.97 35.90 38.40
C GLU A 476 -30.96 35.71 39.59
N GLY A 477 -31.52 34.49 39.75
CA GLY A 477 -32.05 33.93 41.01
C GLY A 477 -33.48 33.32 40.92
N VAL A 478 -33.92 32.31 41.71
CA VAL A 478 -33.30 31.10 42.33
C VAL A 478 -34.43 30.27 43.03
N GLY A 479 -34.42 28.93 42.91
CA GLY A 479 -35.24 27.97 43.72
C GLY A 479 -36.71 27.74 43.29
N SER A 480 -37.41 26.62 43.62
CA SER A 480 -37.04 25.36 44.34
C SER A 480 -38.11 24.23 44.16
N VAL A 481 -37.76 22.98 44.56
CA VAL A 481 -38.61 21.80 44.91
C VAL A 481 -38.99 20.76 43.81
N GLU A 482 -39.01 19.48 44.22
CA GLU A 482 -39.25 18.19 43.50
C GLU A 482 -40.76 17.73 43.59
N PRO A 483 -41.24 16.48 43.27
CA PRO A 483 -40.56 15.21 42.89
C PRO A 483 -41.25 14.22 41.89
N LYS A 484 -40.60 13.04 41.73
CA LYS A 484 -41.10 11.68 41.37
C LYS A 484 -41.19 11.14 39.92
N GLU A 485 -40.23 10.24 39.63
CA GLU A 485 -40.38 8.82 39.24
C GLU A 485 -41.20 8.35 37.99
N SER A 486 -40.46 7.93 36.95
CA SER A 486 -40.42 6.55 36.38
C SER A 486 -41.66 5.95 35.63
N PRO A 487 -41.54 4.82 34.87
CA PRO A 487 -40.35 4.00 34.53
C PRO A 487 -40.12 3.71 33.02
N LEU A 488 -38.94 3.17 32.67
CA LEU A 488 -38.71 2.37 31.45
C LEU A 488 -39.00 0.87 31.71
N VAL A 489 -39.22 0.08 30.66
CA VAL A 489 -39.43 -1.39 30.74
C VAL A 489 -38.39 -2.14 29.91
N SER A 490 -37.84 -3.22 30.48
CA SER A 490 -36.97 -4.19 29.78
C SER A 490 -37.32 -5.62 30.23
N PRO A 491 -37.38 -6.62 29.34
CA PRO A 491 -37.78 -7.97 29.70
C PRO A 491 -36.66 -8.80 30.35
N LYS A 492 -37.03 -9.40 31.49
CA LYS A 492 -36.26 -10.20 32.47
C LYS A 492 -35.36 -11.32 31.92
N VAL A 493 -34.27 -11.56 32.65
CA VAL A 493 -33.63 -12.88 32.86
C VAL A 493 -34.24 -13.54 34.11
N SER A 494 -34.29 -14.88 34.18
CA SER A 494 -34.71 -15.64 35.37
C SER A 494 -33.50 -16.10 36.22
N SER A 495 -33.69 -16.22 37.53
CA SER A 495 -32.61 -16.32 38.52
C SER A 495 -32.68 -17.59 39.39
N ALA A 496 -31.51 -18.09 39.81
CA ALA A 496 -31.37 -18.95 40.99
C ALA A 496 -30.27 -18.41 41.93
N LYS A 497 -30.44 -18.62 43.24
CA LYS A 497 -29.50 -18.28 44.34
C LYS A 497 -28.78 -19.57 44.79
N MET A 498 -27.75 -19.61 45.65
CA MET A 498 -27.60 -18.90 46.93
C MET A 498 -26.19 -19.12 47.55
N THR A 499 -25.61 -18.12 48.25
CA THR A 499 -24.62 -18.23 49.38
C THR A 499 -23.26 -18.98 49.18
N SER A 500 -22.15 -18.64 49.83
CA SER A 500 -21.78 -17.54 50.76
C SER A 500 -20.25 -17.36 50.85
N GLU A 501 -19.81 -16.19 51.33
CA GLU A 501 -18.42 -15.88 51.77
C GLU A 501 -18.07 -16.57 53.14
N PRO A 502 -16.83 -16.56 53.71
CA PRO A 502 -15.91 -15.39 53.76
C PRO A 502 -14.36 -15.58 53.85
N SER A 503 -13.67 -14.44 53.73
CA SER A 503 -12.43 -14.04 54.45
C SER A 503 -11.03 -14.58 54.05
N ARG A 504 -10.01 -13.78 54.40
CA ARG A 504 -8.57 -14.10 54.34
C ARG A 504 -8.04 -14.51 55.72
N SER A 505 -7.08 -15.42 55.77
CA SER A 505 -6.03 -15.42 56.80
C SER A 505 -4.72 -15.97 56.22
N ALA A 506 -3.62 -15.86 56.97
CA ALA A 506 -2.32 -16.38 56.59
C ALA A 506 -1.63 -17.00 57.80
N LEU A 507 -0.92 -18.12 57.62
CA LEU A 507 0.24 -18.43 58.45
C LEU A 507 1.20 -19.41 57.77
N THR A 508 2.49 -19.19 58.00
CA THR A 508 3.57 -20.14 57.74
C THR A 508 3.61 -21.25 58.78
N LYS A 509 4.06 -22.45 58.39
CA LYS A 509 4.92 -23.29 59.24
C LYS A 509 5.71 -24.31 58.42
N ALA A 510 6.97 -24.51 58.80
CA ALA A 510 7.85 -25.55 58.30
C ALA A 510 8.50 -26.28 59.50
N LEU A 511 8.75 -27.58 59.37
CA LEU A 511 9.58 -28.44 60.22
C LEU A 511 10.16 -29.54 59.29
N HIS A 512 11.48 -29.65 59.12
CA HIS A 512 12.45 -30.40 59.94
C HIS A 512 12.36 -31.94 59.79
N SER A 513 13.43 -32.77 59.78
CA SER A 513 14.84 -32.62 59.31
C SER A 513 15.66 -33.90 59.63
N SER A 514 16.48 -34.40 58.68
CA SER A 514 17.57 -35.41 58.86
C SER A 514 17.17 -36.83 59.36
N SER A 515 17.97 -37.92 59.28
CA SER A 515 19.44 -38.07 59.11
C SER A 515 19.91 -39.40 58.46
N SER A 516 21.04 -39.36 57.73
CA SER A 516 22.14 -40.38 57.51
C SER A 516 21.90 -41.90 57.66
N HIS A 517 22.40 -42.77 56.75
CA HIS A 517 23.84 -43.17 56.69
C HIS A 517 24.29 -43.84 55.35
N GLN A 518 25.51 -44.41 55.30
CA GLN A 518 26.24 -44.87 54.09
C GLN A 518 26.42 -46.40 53.99
N SER A 519 26.64 -46.94 52.77
CA SER A 519 27.74 -47.89 52.41
C SER A 519 27.58 -48.44 50.96
N GLY A 520 28.67 -48.96 50.35
CA GLY A 520 28.65 -49.75 49.11
C GLY A 520 29.57 -49.24 47.96
N GLU A 521 30.53 -50.07 47.52
CA GLU A 521 31.36 -49.89 46.31
C GLU A 521 30.64 -50.45 45.03
N ASP A 522 31.15 -50.47 43.78
CA ASP A 522 32.50 -50.26 43.23
C ASP A 522 32.50 -49.93 41.69
N ALA A 523 33.68 -49.57 41.16
CA ALA A 523 34.21 -49.87 39.81
C ALA A 523 33.74 -49.14 38.52
N ARG A 524 34.69 -48.36 37.94
CA ARG A 524 34.94 -48.04 36.50
C ARG A 524 33.95 -47.07 35.80
N ASP A 525 34.33 -46.32 34.76
CA ASP A 525 35.62 -46.22 34.03
C ASP A 525 35.94 -44.76 33.62
N SER A 526 37.22 -44.39 33.47
CA SER A 526 37.65 -43.09 32.91
C SER A 526 39.16 -43.03 32.59
N ARG A 527 39.49 -42.21 31.55
CA ARG A 527 40.81 -41.78 30.99
C ARG A 527 40.86 -42.01 29.46
N ASP A 528 41.62 -41.27 28.63
CA ASP A 528 42.38 -40.01 28.82
C ASP A 528 42.56 -39.30 27.46
N CYS A 529 43.27 -38.16 27.43
CA CYS A 529 43.72 -37.46 26.21
C CYS A 529 45.26 -37.42 26.09
N GLU A 530 45.72 -37.10 24.87
CA GLU A 530 47.03 -36.51 24.50
C GLU A 530 48.35 -37.36 24.37
N ASP A 531 48.94 -37.18 23.18
CA ASP A 531 50.36 -36.94 22.81
C ASP A 531 51.50 -37.98 22.72
N THR A 532 51.96 -38.14 21.45
CA THR A 532 53.35 -38.28 20.94
C THR A 532 54.13 -39.58 21.21
N SER A 533 54.72 -40.26 20.21
CA SER A 533 55.86 -39.77 19.41
C SER A 533 56.32 -40.77 18.31
N ASN A 534 56.99 -40.25 17.26
CA ASN A 534 57.95 -40.86 16.28
C ASN A 534 57.71 -42.28 15.67
N GLY A 535 57.90 -42.51 14.35
CA GLY A 535 58.26 -41.64 13.22
C GLY A 535 58.81 -42.41 11.99
N SER A 536 59.04 -41.73 10.85
CA SER A 536 59.59 -42.25 9.56
C SER A 536 58.64 -43.17 8.76
N SER A 537 58.45 -43.17 7.42
CA SER A 537 58.85 -42.35 6.24
C SER A 537 57.74 -42.55 5.18
N ALA A 538 57.51 -41.81 4.09
CA ALA A 538 58.35 -40.97 3.22
C ALA A 538 57.53 -39.86 2.52
N ALA A 539 58.15 -39.09 1.61
CA ALA A 539 57.58 -37.84 1.08
C ALA A 539 57.20 -37.88 -0.41
N MET A 540 56.18 -37.08 -0.78
CA MET A 540 56.24 -36.15 -1.93
C MET A 540 55.15 -35.07 -1.80
N SER A 541 55.38 -33.89 -2.39
CA SER A 541 54.51 -32.71 -2.24
C SER A 541 54.26 -32.00 -3.56
N PHE A 542 53.10 -31.34 -3.70
CA PHE A 542 52.79 -30.46 -4.83
C PHE A 542 51.98 -29.23 -4.36
N HIS A 543 52.38 -28.05 -4.86
CA HIS A 543 51.71 -26.77 -4.61
C HIS A 543 50.66 -26.44 -5.70
N PRO A 544 49.54 -25.77 -5.36
CA PRO A 544 48.80 -24.97 -6.32
C PRO A 544 49.51 -23.63 -6.58
N LYS A 545 49.60 -23.19 -7.85
CA LYS A 545 50.12 -21.87 -8.22
C LYS A 545 49.00 -20.84 -8.40
N VAL A 546 49.26 -19.63 -7.93
CA VAL A 546 48.51 -18.42 -8.31
C VAL A 546 49.10 -17.86 -9.62
N LEU A 547 48.26 -17.35 -10.52
CA LEU A 547 48.68 -16.54 -11.66
C LEU A 547 47.78 -15.31 -11.82
N SER A 548 48.40 -14.18 -12.11
CA SER A 548 47.78 -12.94 -12.56
C SER A 548 48.08 -12.71 -14.06
N PRO A 549 47.33 -11.83 -14.75
CA PRO A 549 47.74 -11.30 -16.04
C PRO A 549 48.04 -9.79 -15.98
N THR A 550 49.28 -9.41 -16.28
CA THR A 550 49.60 -8.08 -16.83
C THR A 550 49.56 -8.15 -18.35
N GLY A 551 49.05 -7.11 -19.02
CA GLY A 551 48.83 -7.11 -20.47
C GLY A 551 49.90 -6.38 -21.29
N SER A 552 49.83 -6.53 -22.61
CA SER A 552 50.46 -5.63 -23.60
C SER A 552 49.72 -5.75 -24.95
N THR A 553 49.84 -4.73 -25.80
CA THR A 553 49.22 -4.64 -27.14
C THR A 553 50.10 -5.29 -28.23
N PRO A 554 49.57 -5.45 -29.45
CA PRO A 554 50.07 -4.58 -30.53
C PRO A 554 48.97 -3.98 -31.44
N ASP A 555 49.36 -2.99 -32.23
CA ASP A 555 48.51 -2.26 -33.19
C ASP A 555 48.16 -3.05 -34.47
N PHE A 556 47.03 -2.69 -35.11
CA PHE A 556 46.92 -2.60 -36.57
C PHE A 556 45.88 -1.53 -36.98
N ASN A 557 46.07 -0.85 -38.12
CA ASN A 557 45.46 0.48 -38.37
C ASN A 557 45.15 0.79 -39.85
N MET A 558 43.87 0.91 -40.22
CA MET A 558 43.28 1.66 -41.37
C MET A 558 41.82 2.04 -40.98
N ARG A 559 41.32 3.29 -41.02
CA ARG A 559 41.05 4.22 -42.15
C ARG A 559 40.01 3.67 -43.14
N ASP A 560 38.78 4.18 -43.22
CA ASP A 560 38.33 5.55 -43.59
C ASP A 560 37.03 5.97 -42.82
N LYS A 561 36.67 7.25 -42.59
CA LYS A 561 36.09 8.31 -43.47
C LYS A 561 34.82 7.88 -44.24
N GLY A 562 33.75 8.66 -44.39
CA GLY A 562 33.35 10.00 -43.89
C GLY A 562 31.85 10.21 -44.26
N VAL A 563 31.13 11.29 -43.95
CA VAL A 563 31.49 12.62 -43.39
C VAL A 563 30.46 12.99 -42.32
#